data_AF-A0A2P7TXX6-F1
#
_entry.id   AF-A0A2P7TXX6-F1
#
_cell.length_a   1.000
_cell.length_b   1.000
_cell.length_c   1.000
_cell.angle_alpha   90.00
_cell.angle_beta   90.00
_cell.angle_gamma   90.00
#
_symmetry.space_group_name_H-M   'P 1'
#
loop_
_entity.id
_entity.type
_entity.pdbx_description
1 polymer ?
#
loop_
_entity_poly.entity_id
_entity_poly.type
_entity_poly.pdbx_seq_one_letter_code
_entity_poly.pdbx_strand_id
1 'polypeptide(L)'
;MCGHSYDSLFVLYALLNLLQNFTYSATNLALWYQQGNLYHQYQTAFRQPDVFRNRVLLIKTKFVQTRARQQAVARLPADTSKHLSEHLSLQRDIRAKFIGYPKLGYGNILPVSFMHALKIASGK
;
A
#
# COMPACT_ATOMS: atom_id res chain seq x y z
N MET A 1 -11.01 3.73 3.26
CA MET A 1 -10.51 4.40 2.04
C MET A 1 -9.69 3.43 1.20
N CYS A 2 -9.90 3.36 -0.11
CA CYS A 2 -9.16 2.47 -1.00
C CYS A 2 -8.59 3.22 -2.22
N GLY A 3 -7.43 2.76 -2.72
CA GLY A 3 -6.80 3.30 -3.93
C GLY A 3 -6.02 2.23 -4.70
N HIS A 4 -5.91 2.41 -6.02
CA HIS A 4 -5.22 1.49 -6.92
C HIS A 4 -4.17 2.23 -7.75
N SER A 5 -3.00 1.61 -7.95
CA SER A 5 -1.90 2.19 -8.74
C SER A 5 -1.49 3.57 -8.19
N TYR A 6 -1.76 4.67 -8.90
CA TYR A 6 -1.36 6.00 -8.43
C TYR A 6 -2.14 6.46 -7.21
N ASP A 7 -3.43 6.11 -7.12
CA ASP A 7 -4.29 6.50 -5.99
C ASP A 7 -3.81 5.87 -4.67
N SER A 8 -2.99 4.81 -4.74
CA SER A 8 -2.35 4.23 -3.56
C SER A 8 -1.38 5.19 -2.87
N LEU A 9 -0.77 6.13 -3.59
CA LEU A 9 0.07 7.18 -3.01
C LEU A 9 -0.78 8.15 -2.20
N PHE A 10 -1.97 8.49 -2.70
CA PHE A 10 -2.92 9.29 -1.96
C PHE A 10 -3.45 8.57 -0.71
N VAL A 11 -3.61 7.24 -0.76
CA VAL A 11 -3.92 6.44 0.44
C VAL A 11 -2.82 6.56 1.50
N LEU A 12 -1.54 6.55 1.13
CA LEU A 12 -0.42 6.77 2.07
C LEU A 12 -0.41 8.19 2.63
N TYR A 13 -0.64 9.19 1.78
CA TYR A 13 -0.81 10.57 2.22
C TYR A 13 -1.95 10.69 3.24
N ALA A 14 -3.12 10.12 2.92
CA ALA A 14 -4.30 10.19 3.76
C ALA A 14 -4.15 9.43 5.08
N LEU A 15 -3.40 8.33 5.08
CA LEU A 15 -3.04 7.58 6.29
C LEU A 15 -2.29 8.46 7.29
N LEU A 16 -1.38 9.31 6.79
CA LEU A 16 -0.54 10.18 7.62
C LEU A 16 -1.21 11.51 7.99
N ASN A 17 -2.04 12.06 7.11
CA ASN A 17 -2.47 13.46 7.22
C ASN A 17 -3.95 13.65 7.59
N LEU A 18 -4.84 12.72 7.24
CA LEU A 18 -6.26 12.88 7.57
C LEU A 18 -6.52 12.49 9.02
N LEU A 19 -7.53 13.06 9.66
CA LEU A 19 -7.92 12.74 11.05
C LEU A 19 -8.90 11.54 11.16
N GLN A 20 -9.46 11.10 10.05
CA GLN A 20 -10.51 10.07 10.02
C GLN A 20 -9.95 8.66 10.24
N ASN A 21 -10.59 7.87 11.10
CA ASN A 21 -10.19 6.48 11.39
C ASN A 21 -10.80 5.49 10.40
N PHE A 22 -10.31 5.53 9.16
CA PHE A 22 -10.66 4.51 8.17
C PHE A 22 -9.74 3.29 8.23
N THR A 23 -10.23 2.18 7.69
CA THR A 23 -9.33 1.16 7.14
C THR A 23 -8.80 1.64 5.79
N TYR A 24 -7.48 1.73 5.66
CA TYR A 24 -6.81 2.18 4.44
C TYR A 24 -6.40 0.96 3.60
N SER A 25 -6.71 0.97 2.30
CA SER A 25 -6.34 -0.13 1.41
C SER A 25 -5.66 0.39 0.16
N ALA A 26 -4.38 0.03 -0.01
CA ALA A 26 -3.56 0.42 -1.14
C ALA A 26 -3.30 -0.80 -2.01
N THR A 27 -3.70 -0.75 -3.29
CA THR A 27 -3.48 -1.83 -4.26
C THR A 27 -2.42 -1.45 -5.27
N ASN A 28 -1.42 -2.30 -5.47
CA ASN A 28 -0.30 -2.13 -6.39
C ASN A 28 0.43 -0.79 -6.17
N LEU A 29 1.00 -0.60 -4.97
CA LEU A 29 1.58 0.68 -4.57
C LEU A 29 2.54 1.22 -5.62
N ALA A 30 2.31 2.46 -6.06
CA ALA A 30 3.16 3.14 -7.03
C ALA A 30 4.41 3.75 -6.37
N LEU A 31 5.10 2.99 -5.51
CA LEU A 31 6.27 3.47 -4.76
C LEU A 31 7.41 3.92 -5.67
N TRP A 32 7.49 3.38 -6.90
CA TRP A 32 8.46 3.76 -7.93
C TRP A 32 8.21 5.15 -8.55
N TYR A 33 7.04 5.74 -8.30
CA TYR A 33 6.70 7.06 -8.85
C TYR A 33 7.72 8.12 -8.44
N GLN A 34 8.03 9.03 -9.36
CA GLN A 34 9.09 10.03 -9.20
C GLN A 34 10.39 9.44 -8.64
N GLN A 35 10.81 8.29 -9.20
CA GLN A 35 12.06 7.61 -8.83
C GLN A 35 12.13 7.16 -7.36
N GLY A 36 10.99 6.98 -6.69
CA GLY A 36 10.98 6.59 -5.27
C GLY A 36 11.02 7.76 -4.29
N ASN A 37 11.00 9.01 -4.76
CA ASN A 37 11.09 10.18 -3.87
C ASN A 37 10.01 10.18 -2.78
N LEU A 38 8.75 9.91 -3.15
CA LEU A 38 7.66 9.82 -2.18
C LEU A 38 7.85 8.69 -1.18
N TYR A 39 8.41 7.55 -1.60
CA TYR A 39 8.70 6.45 -0.68
C TYR A 39 9.73 6.87 0.38
N HIS A 40 10.79 7.56 -0.01
CA HIS A 40 11.78 8.09 0.93
C HIS A 40 11.21 9.14 1.88
N GLN A 41 10.37 10.05 1.37
CA GLN A 41 9.67 11.02 2.21
C GLN A 41 8.78 10.35 3.26
N TYR A 42 8.01 9.34 2.84
CA TYR A 42 7.17 8.57 3.75
C TYR A 42 7.98 7.73 4.73
N GLN A 43 9.12 7.15 4.34
CA GLN A 43 10.00 6.42 5.28
C GLN A 43 10.44 7.29 6.46
N THR A 44 10.75 8.57 6.21
CA THR A 44 11.08 9.52 7.29
C THR A 44 9.87 9.77 8.18
N ALA A 45 8.68 9.97 7.60
CA ALA A 45 7.45 10.15 8.37
C ALA A 45 7.08 8.92 9.20
N PHE A 46 7.30 7.71 8.68
CA PHE A 46 6.98 6.44 9.34
C PHE A 46 7.83 6.15 10.59
N ARG A 47 8.92 6.89 10.80
CA ARG A 47 9.77 6.77 11.99
C ARG A 47 9.30 7.67 13.14
N GLN A 48 8.34 8.56 12.89
CA GLN A 48 7.79 9.41 13.95
C GLN A 48 6.89 8.57 14.85
N PRO A 49 6.99 8.73 16.18
CA PRO A 49 6.14 8.01 17.11
C PRO A 49 4.67 8.43 16.93
N ASP A 50 3.76 7.47 17.04
CA ASP A 50 2.30 7.66 17.02
C ASP A 50 1.73 8.34 15.76
N VAL A 51 2.50 8.38 14.66
CA VAL A 51 2.11 9.03 13.40
C VAL A 51 0.87 8.40 12.75
N PHE A 52 0.62 7.11 12.99
CA PHE A 52 -0.46 6.34 12.39
C PHE A 52 -1.70 6.20 13.27
N ARG A 53 -1.65 6.61 14.55
CA ARG A 53 -2.84 6.76 15.42
C ARG A 53 -3.76 5.53 15.47
N ASN A 54 -3.19 4.34 15.66
CA ASN A 54 -3.86 3.04 15.74
C ASN A 54 -4.65 2.61 14.48
N ARG A 55 -4.22 3.06 13.30
CA ARG A 55 -4.91 2.79 12.03
C ARG A 55 -4.60 1.42 11.45
N VAL A 56 -5.39 1.05 10.44
CA VAL A 56 -5.22 -0.20 9.70
C VAL A 56 -4.84 0.11 8.26
N LEU A 57 -3.75 -0.51 7.77
CA LEU A 57 -3.30 -0.42 6.40
C LEU A 57 -3.24 -1.81 5.75
N LEU A 58 -3.93 -1.95 4.62
CA LEU A 58 -3.91 -3.16 3.80
C LEU A 58 -3.15 -2.88 2.50
N ILE A 59 -2.02 -3.54 2.34
CA ILE A 59 -1.19 -3.49 1.14
C ILE A 59 -1.52 -4.71 0.29
N LYS A 60 -2.10 -4.49 -0.89
CA LYS A 60 -2.53 -5.53 -1.83
C LYS A 60 -1.65 -5.45 -3.07
N THR A 61 -1.01 -6.53 -3.48
CA THR A 61 -0.17 -6.50 -4.69
C THR A 61 -0.34 -7.74 -5.54
N LYS A 62 0.00 -7.62 -6.83
CA LYS A 62 0.19 -8.75 -7.72
C LYS A 62 1.66 -8.88 -8.15
N PHE A 63 1.98 -10.02 -8.77
CA PHE A 63 3.24 -10.17 -9.51
C PHE A 63 3.18 -9.34 -10.81
N VAL A 64 4.26 -8.60 -11.11
CA VAL A 64 4.33 -7.68 -12.26
C VAL A 64 5.09 -8.35 -13.41
N GLN A 65 4.37 -8.66 -14.49
CA GLN A 65 4.92 -9.39 -15.64
C GLN A 65 5.29 -8.48 -16.84
N THR A 66 4.93 -7.20 -16.83
CA THR A 66 5.17 -6.31 -17.98
C THR A 66 6.51 -5.60 -17.91
N ARG A 67 7.31 -5.75 -18.96
CA ARG A 67 8.70 -5.24 -19.11
C ARG A 67 8.85 -3.73 -18.85
N ALA A 68 7.89 -2.91 -19.29
CA ALA A 68 7.88 -1.46 -19.04
C ALA A 68 7.71 -1.12 -17.55
N ARG A 69 6.92 -1.91 -16.82
CA ARG A 69 6.76 -1.74 -15.37
C ARG A 69 7.90 -2.38 -14.60
N GLN A 70 8.50 -3.46 -15.11
CA GLN A 70 9.75 -4.00 -14.56
C GLN A 70 10.86 -2.95 -14.63
N GLN A 71 10.97 -2.15 -15.70
CA GLN A 71 11.95 -1.06 -15.81
C GLN A 71 11.66 0.11 -14.85
N ALA A 72 10.40 0.51 -14.69
CA ALA A 72 10.01 1.53 -13.72
C ALA A 72 10.21 1.05 -12.26
N VAL A 73 9.96 -0.24 -12.00
CA VAL A 73 10.14 -0.88 -10.69
C VAL A 73 11.60 -1.28 -10.45
N ALA A 74 12.44 -1.42 -11.47
CA ALA A 74 13.85 -1.87 -11.35
C ALA A 74 14.71 -0.97 -10.47
N ARG A 75 14.24 0.25 -10.16
CA ARG A 75 14.90 1.16 -9.21
C ARG A 75 14.58 0.87 -7.74
N LEU A 76 13.62 -0.01 -7.48
CA LEU A 76 13.26 -0.47 -6.14
C LEU A 76 13.51 -1.98 -6.02
N PRO A 77 13.93 -2.48 -4.84
CA PRO A 77 14.02 -3.91 -4.60
C PRO A 77 12.69 -4.60 -4.93
N ALA A 78 12.79 -5.82 -5.49
CA ALA A 78 11.64 -6.73 -5.50
C ALA A 78 11.06 -6.79 -4.08
N ASP A 79 9.74 -6.90 -3.97
CA ASP A 79 9.04 -6.98 -2.67
C ASP A 79 9.07 -5.73 -1.77
N THR A 80 9.38 -4.53 -2.30
CA THR A 80 9.33 -3.27 -1.53
C THR A 80 8.01 -3.08 -0.77
N SER A 81 6.86 -3.45 -1.36
CA SER A 81 5.56 -3.36 -0.68
C SER A 81 5.40 -4.35 0.48
N LYS A 82 6.03 -5.53 0.40
CA LYS A 82 6.04 -6.52 1.48
C LYS A 82 6.93 -6.03 2.62
N HIS A 83 8.16 -5.61 2.30
CA HIS A 83 9.08 -5.02 3.27
C HIS A 83 8.49 -3.80 3.98
N LEU A 84 7.77 -2.95 3.25
CA LEU A 84 7.05 -1.83 3.85
C LEU A 84 6.00 -2.31 4.86
N SER A 85 5.19 -3.32 4.50
CA SER A 85 4.19 -3.87 5.43
C SER A 85 4.86 -4.46 6.68
N GLU A 86 5.96 -5.19 6.51
CA GLU A 86 6.71 -5.79 7.63
C GLU A 86 7.26 -4.70 8.55
N HIS A 87 7.91 -3.68 7.99
CA HIS A 87 8.44 -2.55 8.75
C HIS A 87 7.34 -1.81 9.52
N LEU A 88 6.21 -1.55 8.88
CA LEU A 88 5.07 -0.89 9.55
C LEU A 88 4.43 -1.78 10.62
N SER A 89 4.44 -3.11 10.46
CA SER A 89 3.88 -4.03 11.45
C SER A 89 4.68 -4.07 12.75
N LEU A 90 5.92 -3.56 12.75
CA LEU A 90 6.74 -3.41 13.97
C LEU A 90 6.34 -2.18 14.80
N GLN A 91 5.60 -1.24 14.21
CA GLN A 91 5.12 -0.04 14.89
C GLN A 91 3.87 -0.39 15.72
N ARG A 92 3.75 0.19 16.92
CA ARG A 92 2.65 -0.13 17.85
C ARG A 92 1.33 0.55 17.49
N ASP A 93 1.40 1.65 16.74
CA ASP A 93 0.30 2.54 16.40
C ASP A 93 -0.29 2.27 15.02
N ILE A 94 0.04 1.14 14.38
CA ILE A 94 -0.55 0.71 13.10
C ILE A 94 -0.67 -0.80 13.01
N ARG A 95 -1.74 -1.27 12.37
CA ARG A 95 -1.90 -2.66 11.93
C ARG A 95 -1.73 -2.70 10.41
N ALA A 96 -0.54 -3.09 9.95
CA ALA A 96 -0.24 -3.25 8.53
C ALA A 96 -0.36 -4.72 8.10
N LYS A 97 -1.01 -5.00 6.96
CA LYS A 97 -1.13 -6.35 6.42
C LYS A 97 -0.84 -6.37 4.92
N PHE A 98 0.05 -7.27 4.51
CA PHE A 98 0.34 -7.56 3.12
C PHE A 98 -0.54 -8.69 2.59
N ILE A 99 -1.09 -8.54 1.38
CA ILE A 99 -1.92 -9.53 0.69
C ILE A 99 -1.43 -9.64 -0.76
N GLY A 100 -0.80 -10.78 -1.07
CA GLY A 100 -0.38 -11.10 -2.44
C GLY A 100 -1.47 -11.82 -3.22
N TYR A 101 -1.66 -11.43 -4.49
CA TYR A 101 -2.53 -12.11 -5.45
C TYR A 101 -1.68 -12.65 -6.62
N PRO A 102 -0.90 -13.74 -6.41
CA PRO A 102 0.06 -14.23 -7.40
C PRO A 102 -0.60 -14.73 -8.69
N LYS A 103 -1.86 -15.17 -8.62
CA LYS A 103 -2.63 -15.71 -9.75
C LYS A 103 -3.41 -14.64 -10.55
N LEU A 104 -3.30 -13.35 -10.20
CA LEU A 104 -4.08 -12.29 -10.84
C LEU A 104 -3.25 -11.39 -11.76
N GLY A 105 -3.83 -11.11 -12.94
CA GLY A 105 -3.36 -10.08 -13.87
C GLY A 105 -3.61 -8.65 -13.36
N TYR A 106 -3.06 -7.65 -14.07
CA TYR A 106 -3.16 -6.25 -13.61
C TYR A 106 -4.58 -5.68 -13.63
N GLY A 107 -5.36 -5.98 -14.67
CA GLY A 107 -6.76 -5.55 -14.72
C GLY A 107 -7.64 -6.26 -13.69
N ASN A 108 -7.33 -7.53 -13.40
CA ASN A 108 -8.21 -8.39 -12.61
C ASN A 108 -8.02 -8.24 -11.10
N ILE A 109 -6.91 -7.66 -10.63
CA ILE A 109 -6.70 -7.43 -9.20
C ILE A 109 -7.60 -6.31 -8.66
N LEU A 110 -7.97 -5.31 -9.48
CA LEU A 110 -8.81 -4.20 -9.05
C LEU A 110 -10.19 -4.65 -8.53
N PRO A 111 -11.02 -5.39 -9.32
CA PRO A 111 -12.32 -5.82 -8.84
C PRO A 111 -12.21 -6.73 -7.59
N VAL A 112 -11.19 -7.59 -7.53
CA VAL A 112 -10.96 -8.47 -6.37
C VAL A 112 -10.54 -7.68 -5.13
N SER A 113 -9.60 -6.73 -5.28
CA SER A 113 -9.10 -5.92 -4.17
C SER A 113 -10.18 -4.99 -3.63
N PHE A 114 -11.02 -4.45 -4.51
CA PHE A 114 -12.18 -3.63 -4.18
C PHE A 114 -13.25 -4.44 -3.46
N MET A 115 -13.61 -5.62 -3.97
CA MET A 115 -14.58 -6.49 -3.31
C MET A 115 -14.13 -6.91 -1.91
N HIS A 116 -12.84 -7.16 -1.72
CA HIS A 116 -12.28 -7.39 -0.39
C HIS A 116 -12.41 -6.15 0.50
N ALA A 117 -12.17 -4.94 -0.02
CA ALA A 117 -12.36 -3.71 0.76
C ALA A 117 -13.83 -3.51 1.18
N LEU A 118 -14.78 -3.84 0.29
CA LEU A 118 -16.21 -3.79 0.59
C LEU A 118 -16.63 -4.80 1.66
N LYS A 119 -16.11 -6.03 1.63
CA LYS A 119 -16.38 -7.04 2.67
C LYS A 119 -15.97 -6.54 4.06
N ILE A 120 -14.76 -6.01 4.15
CA ILE A 120 -14.23 -5.41 5.38
C ILE A 120 -15.11 -4.24 5.85
N ALA A 121 -15.50 -3.34 4.94
CA ALA A 121 -16.37 -2.21 5.26
C ALA A 121 -17.76 -2.67 5.75
N SER A 122 -18.25 -3.82 5.27
CA SER A 122 -19.51 -4.42 5.70
C SER A 122 -19.41 -5.27 6.97
N GLY A 123 -18.22 -5.37 7.59
CA GLY A 123 -17.99 -6.21 8.77
C GLY A 123 -17.98 -7.72 8.50
N LYS A 124 -17.76 -8.12 7.25
CA LYS A 124 -17.74 -9.52 6.79
C LYS A 124 -16.35 -9.98 6.40
#